data_AF-A0A937LRI6-F1
#
_entry.id   AF-A0A937LRI6-F1
#
_cell.length_a   1.000
_cell.length_b   1.000
_cell.length_c   1.000
_cell.angle_alpha   90.00
_cell.angle_beta   90.00
_cell.angle_gamma   90.00
#
_symmetry.space_group_name_H-M   'P 1'
#
loop_
_entity.id
_entity.type
_entity.pdbx_description
1 polymer ?
#
loop_
_entity_poly.entity_id
_entity_poly.type
_entity_poly.pdbx_seq_one_letter_code
_entity_poly.pdbx_strand_id
1 'polypeptide(L)'
;EKLTSYSMGMFVLFFGTKKQYSNIAHHSIWLGKRFKGLLKDIFDNKVLSEDFSLYIHRPTATDKSFAPKGCDSFYVLCPVPNLQGHVDWSKEGIKLQNRIIEALEKTILPDLKNNICDDFFMTPLDFKNDYRSTHGAGFSIAPIFSQSAWFRYHNKDPHINNLFFAAAGAHPGAGVPGVLSSAKIVESLIK
;
A
#
# COMPACT_ATOMS: atom_id res chain seq x y z
N GLU A 1 -14.55 -9.51 15.35
CA GLU A 1 -14.53 -8.12 14.85
C GLU A 1 -14.33 -7.05 15.92
N LYS A 2 -15.08 -7.02 17.03
CA LYS A 2 -15.04 -5.90 17.99
C LYS A 2 -13.66 -5.55 18.58
N LEU A 3 -12.72 -6.51 18.61
CA LEU A 3 -11.36 -6.32 19.11
C LEU A 3 -10.30 -6.17 18.00
N THR A 4 -10.69 -6.33 16.73
CA THR A 4 -9.75 -6.32 15.60
C THR A 4 -9.67 -4.92 14.99
N SER A 5 -8.50 -4.30 15.12
CA SER A 5 -8.16 -3.06 14.44
C SER A 5 -7.51 -3.38 13.09
N TYR A 6 -7.95 -2.73 12.02
CA TYR A 6 -7.41 -2.91 10.67
C TYR A 6 -6.38 -1.84 10.32
N SER A 7 -5.43 -2.21 9.46
CA SER A 7 -4.43 -1.25 8.98
C SER A 7 -5.08 -0.16 8.13
N MET A 8 -4.30 0.87 7.82
CA MET A 8 -4.66 1.85 6.79
C MET A 8 -4.92 1.19 5.43
N GLY A 9 -5.62 1.91 4.56
CA GLY A 9 -5.74 1.59 3.14
C GLY A 9 -4.52 2.08 2.36
N MET A 10 -4.49 1.78 1.07
CA MET A 10 -3.47 2.28 0.15
C MET A 10 -4.13 2.81 -1.10
N PHE A 11 -3.64 3.95 -1.57
CA PHE A 11 -3.83 4.41 -2.93
C PHE A 11 -2.51 4.21 -3.67
N VAL A 12 -2.54 3.48 -4.77
CA VAL A 12 -1.34 3.15 -5.54
C VAL A 12 -1.50 3.64 -6.95
N LEU A 13 -0.70 4.62 -7.35
CA LEU A 13 -0.66 5.17 -8.69
C LEU A 13 0.50 4.52 -9.46
N PHE A 14 0.20 3.91 -10.59
CA PHE A 14 1.18 3.36 -11.52
C PHE A 14 1.27 4.25 -12.75
N PHE A 15 2.46 4.51 -13.25
CA PHE A 15 2.65 5.22 -14.52
C PHE A 15 3.99 4.92 -15.18
N GLY A 16 4.02 5.00 -16.51
CA GLY A 16 5.25 4.98 -17.30
C GLY A 16 5.60 6.38 -17.81
N THR A 17 6.89 6.67 -18.01
CA THR A 17 7.35 7.98 -18.53
C THR A 17 8.21 7.85 -19.78
N LYS A 18 8.06 8.78 -20.73
CA LYS A 18 8.81 8.85 -22.01
C LYS A 18 10.30 9.16 -21.84
N LYS A 19 10.69 9.59 -20.63
CA LYS A 19 12.06 9.92 -20.25
C LYS A 19 12.42 9.25 -18.94
N GLN A 20 13.73 9.21 -18.65
CA GLN A 20 14.24 8.74 -17.38
C GLN A 20 14.50 9.89 -16.41
N TYR A 21 14.24 9.65 -15.13
CA TYR A 21 14.52 10.56 -14.02
C TYR A 21 15.71 10.04 -13.21
N SER A 22 16.91 10.19 -13.77
CA SER A 22 18.17 9.61 -13.22
C SER A 22 18.44 9.95 -11.74
N ASN A 23 17.97 11.10 -11.26
CA ASN A 23 18.14 11.57 -9.89
C ASN A 23 17.23 10.87 -8.85
N ILE A 24 16.30 10.03 -9.29
CA ILE A 24 15.37 9.32 -8.38
C ILE A 24 15.94 7.94 -8.06
N ALA A 25 16.11 7.61 -6.78
CA ALA A 25 16.58 6.28 -6.41
C ALA A 25 15.52 5.20 -6.71
N HIS A 26 15.93 3.92 -6.70
CA HIS A 26 15.00 2.79 -6.83
C HIS A 26 13.82 2.90 -5.84
N HIS A 27 14.13 3.32 -4.60
CA HIS A 27 13.17 3.61 -3.55
C HIS A 27 13.37 5.04 -3.05
N SER A 28 12.32 5.83 -3.04
CA SER A 28 12.35 7.21 -2.54
C SER A 28 11.15 7.48 -1.63
N ILE A 29 11.37 8.28 -0.59
CA ILE A 29 10.29 8.78 0.27
C ILE A 29 10.15 10.28 0.03
N TRP A 30 8.96 10.72 -0.35
CA TRP A 30 8.59 12.12 -0.47
C TRP A 30 7.76 12.50 0.75
N LEU A 31 8.34 13.29 1.67
CA LEU A 31 7.70 13.62 2.94
C LEU A 31 6.92 14.92 2.86
N GLY A 32 5.65 14.86 3.25
CA GLY A 32 4.84 16.05 3.51
C GLY A 32 5.24 16.74 4.83
N LYS A 33 4.73 17.96 5.03
CA LYS A 33 5.10 18.78 6.20
C LYS A 33 4.52 18.27 7.54
N ARG A 34 3.35 17.62 7.52
CA ARG A 34 2.56 17.28 8.71
C ARG A 34 2.51 15.77 8.97
N PHE A 35 3.63 15.18 9.36
CA PHE A 35 3.70 13.74 9.61
C PHE A 35 2.70 13.25 10.68
N LYS A 36 2.73 13.82 11.90
CA LYS A 36 1.89 13.35 13.02
C LYS A 36 0.39 13.57 12.77
N GLY A 37 0.02 14.71 12.18
CA GLY A 37 -1.37 15.01 11.86
C GLY A 37 -1.92 14.11 10.76
N LEU A 38 -1.12 13.84 9.72
CA LEU A 38 -1.47 12.92 8.64
C LEU A 38 -1.74 11.50 9.17
N LEU A 39 -0.88 10.99 10.06
CA LEU A 39 -1.10 9.68 10.68
C LEU A 39 -2.39 9.63 11.51
N LYS A 40 -2.67 10.67 12.31
CA LYS A 40 -3.92 10.77 13.08
C LYS A 40 -5.14 10.75 12.16
N ASP A 41 -5.10 11.47 11.05
CA ASP A 41 -6.21 11.53 10.10
C ASP A 41 -6.49 10.17 9.44
N ILE A 42 -5.43 9.45 9.07
CA ILE A 42 -5.52 8.15 8.41
C ILE A 42 -5.96 7.04 9.39
N PHE A 43 -5.32 6.96 10.55
CA PHE A 43 -5.49 5.84 11.48
C PHE A 43 -6.66 6.04 12.43
N ASP A 44 -6.87 7.26 12.94
CA ASP A 44 -7.84 7.52 13.99
C ASP A 44 -9.13 8.12 13.41
N ASN A 45 -9.00 9.22 12.65
CA ASN A 45 -10.16 9.95 12.12
C ASN A 45 -10.78 9.28 10.88
N LYS A 46 -10.02 8.42 10.19
CA LYS A 46 -10.41 7.75 8.93
C LYS A 46 -10.84 8.71 7.82
N VAL A 47 -10.16 9.85 7.70
CA VAL A 47 -10.44 10.87 6.68
C VAL A 47 -9.32 10.93 5.64
N LEU A 48 -9.67 11.25 4.40
CA LEU A 48 -8.69 11.49 3.35
C LEU A 48 -8.13 12.91 3.53
N SER A 49 -6.83 13.03 3.79
CA SER A 49 -6.19 14.32 4.03
C SER A 49 -5.91 15.12 2.76
N GLU A 50 -5.87 16.45 2.89
CA GLU A 50 -5.45 17.37 1.83
C GLU A 50 -3.93 17.39 1.59
N ASP A 51 -3.15 16.90 2.55
CA ASP A 51 -1.72 16.64 2.42
C ASP A 51 -1.43 15.13 2.43
N PHE A 52 -0.24 14.76 1.95
CA PHE A 52 0.19 13.36 1.88
C PHE A 52 1.71 13.24 1.97
N SER A 53 2.17 12.02 2.22
CA SER A 53 3.56 11.59 2.02
C SER A 53 3.53 10.38 1.10
N LEU A 54 4.52 10.26 0.23
CA LEU A 54 4.53 9.27 -0.84
C LEU A 54 5.75 8.38 -0.70
N TYR A 55 5.53 7.09 -0.93
CA TYR A 55 6.59 6.17 -1.27
C TYR A 55 6.62 6.02 -2.79
N ILE A 56 7.80 6.18 -3.38
CA ILE A 56 8.01 6.15 -4.83
C ILE A 56 8.96 5.00 -5.15
N HIS A 57 8.52 4.14 -6.04
CA HIS A 57 9.29 3.03 -6.56
C HIS A 57 9.60 3.25 -8.04
N ARG A 58 10.89 3.22 -8.37
CA ARG A 58 11.41 3.33 -9.74
C ARG A 58 12.30 2.13 -10.05
N PRO A 59 11.72 0.96 -10.39
CA PRO A 59 12.50 -0.27 -10.57
C PRO A 59 13.54 -0.17 -11.70
N THR A 60 13.28 0.65 -12.71
CA THR A 60 14.20 0.93 -13.84
C THR A 60 15.54 1.54 -13.43
N ALA A 61 15.65 2.06 -12.20
CA ALA A 61 16.93 2.45 -11.60
C ALA A 61 17.90 1.27 -11.41
N THR A 62 17.37 0.05 -11.30
CA THR A 62 18.15 -1.18 -11.09
C THR A 62 17.95 -2.17 -12.22
N ASP A 63 16.71 -2.37 -12.67
CA ASP A 63 16.38 -3.30 -13.74
C ASP A 63 15.71 -2.58 -14.91
N LYS A 64 16.48 -2.40 -15.98
CA LYS A 64 16.05 -1.71 -17.19
C LYS A 64 14.96 -2.44 -17.96
N SER A 65 14.66 -3.73 -17.68
CA SER A 65 13.59 -4.45 -18.38
C SER A 65 12.19 -4.02 -17.96
N PHE A 66 12.05 -3.24 -16.88
CA PHE A 66 10.76 -2.75 -16.39
C PHE A 66 10.12 -1.65 -17.26
N ALA A 67 10.85 -1.10 -18.25
CA ALA A 67 10.30 -0.15 -19.21
C ALA A 67 11.02 -0.25 -20.56
N PRO A 68 10.42 0.27 -21.66
CA PRO A 68 11.13 0.45 -22.92
C PRO A 68 12.41 1.30 -22.77
N LYS A 69 13.32 1.17 -23.74
CA LYS A 69 14.59 1.91 -23.74
C LYS A 69 14.32 3.42 -23.70
N GLY A 70 14.95 4.10 -22.73
CA GLY A 70 14.80 5.56 -22.55
C GLY A 70 13.60 5.97 -21.70
N CYS A 71 12.80 5.02 -21.24
CA CYS A 71 11.65 5.24 -20.37
C CYS A 71 11.94 4.84 -18.92
N ASP A 72 11.12 5.30 -18.00
CA ASP A 72 11.04 4.79 -16.63
C ASP A 72 9.62 4.29 -16.35
N SER A 73 9.51 3.31 -15.44
CA SER A 73 8.23 2.89 -14.86
C SER A 73 8.20 3.27 -13.39
N PHE A 74 7.04 3.65 -12.89
CA PHE A 74 6.85 4.02 -11.50
C PHE A 74 5.62 3.35 -10.91
N TYR A 75 5.70 3.06 -9.61
CA TYR A 75 4.50 3.10 -8.77
C TYR A 75 4.72 4.00 -7.57
N VAL A 76 3.66 4.70 -7.18
CA VAL A 76 3.63 5.66 -6.08
C VAL A 76 2.55 5.24 -5.11
N LEU A 77 2.94 4.98 -3.87
CA LEU A 77 2.05 4.60 -2.79
C LEU A 77 1.76 5.81 -1.90
N CYS A 78 0.49 6.13 -1.77
CA CYS A 78 -0.04 7.11 -0.84
C CYS A 78 -0.82 6.38 0.27
N PRO A 79 -0.41 6.52 1.55
CA PRO A 79 -1.22 6.10 2.69
C PRO A 79 -2.56 6.84 2.71
N VAL A 80 -3.66 6.10 2.89
CA VAL A 80 -5.03 6.63 2.90
C VAL A 80 -5.87 5.90 3.94
N PRO A 81 -7.01 6.45 4.41
CA PRO A 81 -7.93 5.68 5.24
C PRO A 81 -8.38 4.40 4.52
N ASN A 82 -8.60 3.34 5.30
CA ASN A 82 -9.25 2.13 4.80
C ASN A 82 -10.77 2.41 4.62
N LEU A 83 -11.53 1.42 4.13
CA LEU A 83 -12.97 1.53 3.88
C LEU A 83 -13.85 1.58 5.14
N GLN A 84 -13.25 1.68 6.34
CA GLN A 84 -13.99 2.08 7.53
C GLN A 84 -14.20 3.60 7.57
N GLY A 85 -13.47 4.37 6.74
CA GLY A 85 -13.79 5.76 6.43
C GLY A 85 -14.83 5.88 5.32
N HIS A 86 -15.44 7.06 5.21
CA HIS A 86 -16.52 7.34 4.25
C HIS A 86 -16.02 8.15 3.03
N VAL A 87 -15.01 7.61 2.33
CA VAL A 87 -14.44 8.25 1.13
C VAL A 87 -15.14 7.75 -0.13
N ASP A 88 -15.64 8.69 -0.95
CA ASP A 88 -16.19 8.38 -2.28
C ASP A 88 -15.05 8.23 -3.30
N TRP A 89 -14.47 7.02 -3.37
CA TRP A 89 -13.35 6.72 -4.26
C TRP A 89 -13.63 6.88 -5.75
N SER A 90 -14.91 6.89 -6.17
CA SER A 90 -15.29 7.17 -7.56
C SER A 90 -14.96 8.60 -7.98
N LYS A 91 -14.91 9.54 -7.02
CA LYS A 91 -14.57 10.95 -7.23
C LYS A 91 -13.19 11.28 -6.69
N GLU A 92 -12.83 10.77 -5.53
CA GLU A 92 -11.58 11.13 -4.86
C GLU A 92 -10.35 10.45 -5.48
N GLY A 93 -10.51 9.31 -6.15
CA GLY A 93 -9.39 8.62 -6.82
C GLY A 93 -8.69 9.50 -7.86
N ILE A 94 -9.47 10.04 -8.82
CA ILE A 94 -8.93 10.92 -9.88
C ILE A 94 -8.39 12.25 -9.32
N LYS A 95 -9.01 12.80 -8.27
CA LYS A 95 -8.53 14.03 -7.62
C LYS A 95 -7.18 13.80 -6.94
N LEU A 96 -7.05 12.70 -6.20
CA LEU A 96 -5.81 12.35 -5.50
C LEU A 96 -4.69 12.05 -6.49
N GLN A 97 -4.97 11.32 -7.56
CA GLN A 97 -4.02 11.10 -8.66
C GLN A 97 -3.47 12.42 -9.21
N ASN A 98 -4.34 13.35 -9.58
CA ASN A 98 -3.94 14.64 -10.13
C ASN A 98 -3.09 15.46 -9.14
N ARG A 99 -3.48 15.47 -7.86
CA ARG A 99 -2.72 16.14 -6.78
C ARG A 99 -1.33 15.51 -6.60
N ILE A 100 -1.22 14.19 -6.66
CA ILE A 100 0.07 13.48 -6.56
C ILE A 100 0.96 13.84 -7.75
N ILE A 101 0.44 13.76 -8.98
CA ILE A 101 1.19 14.10 -10.20
C ILE A 101 1.69 15.55 -10.12
N GLU A 102 0.82 16.49 -9.73
CA GLU A 102 1.19 17.89 -9.59
C GLU A 102 2.26 18.12 -8.50
N ALA A 103 2.15 17.45 -7.36
CA ALA A 103 3.12 17.56 -6.28
C ALA A 103 4.51 17.01 -6.69
N LEU A 104 4.53 15.87 -7.37
CA LEU A 104 5.76 15.27 -7.88
C LEU A 104 6.39 16.13 -8.97
N GLU A 105 5.58 16.68 -9.89
CA GLU A 105 6.06 17.56 -10.95
C GLU A 105 6.74 18.81 -10.43
N LYS A 106 6.12 19.46 -9.44
CA LYS A 106 6.64 20.69 -8.82
C LYS A 106 7.93 20.48 -8.02
N THR A 107 8.31 19.24 -7.74
CA THR A 107 9.40 18.94 -6.79
C THR A 107 10.49 18.07 -7.41
N ILE A 108 10.23 16.79 -7.62
CA ILE A 108 11.27 15.80 -7.90
C ILE A 108 11.18 15.19 -9.31
N LEU A 109 10.05 15.33 -9.99
CA LEU A 109 9.80 14.81 -11.34
C LEU A 109 9.44 15.94 -12.31
N PRO A 110 10.34 16.87 -12.63
CA PRO A 110 10.01 18.02 -13.48
C PRO A 110 9.40 17.59 -14.82
N ASP A 111 8.38 18.33 -15.26
CA ASP A 111 7.65 18.10 -16.51
C ASP A 111 6.97 16.71 -16.57
N LEU A 112 6.50 16.19 -15.43
CA LEU A 112 5.89 14.85 -15.33
C LEU A 112 4.64 14.68 -16.20
N LYS A 113 3.69 15.61 -16.14
CA LYS A 113 2.40 15.53 -16.86
C LYS A 113 2.58 15.30 -18.36
N ASN A 114 3.57 15.93 -18.98
CA ASN A 114 3.83 15.79 -20.42
C ASN A 114 4.56 14.48 -20.78
N ASN A 115 5.22 13.86 -19.80
CA ASN A 115 6.02 12.66 -19.99
C ASN A 115 5.31 11.37 -19.60
N ILE A 116 4.19 11.41 -18.86
CA ILE A 116 3.38 10.21 -18.62
C ILE A 116 2.90 9.63 -19.95
N CYS A 117 3.09 8.32 -20.14
CA CYS A 117 2.61 7.58 -21.32
C CYS A 117 1.23 7.00 -21.05
N ASP A 118 1.13 6.30 -19.93
CA ASP A 118 -0.06 5.63 -19.44
C ASP A 118 0.00 5.66 -17.91
N ASP A 119 -1.17 5.76 -17.30
CA ASP A 119 -1.34 5.71 -15.86
C ASP A 119 -2.61 4.98 -15.48
N PHE A 120 -2.59 4.35 -14.31
CA PHE A 120 -3.77 3.83 -13.66
C PHE A 120 -3.54 3.81 -12.15
N PHE A 121 -4.60 3.71 -11.36
CA PHE A 121 -4.48 3.63 -9.92
C PHE A 121 -5.33 2.52 -9.33
N MET A 122 -4.93 2.06 -8.15
CA MET A 122 -5.70 1.20 -7.27
C MET A 122 -6.03 1.95 -6.00
N THR A 123 -7.26 1.77 -5.53
CA THR A 123 -7.84 2.34 -4.33
C THR A 123 -8.14 1.23 -3.32
N PRO A 124 -8.47 1.56 -2.05
CA PRO A 124 -8.95 0.58 -1.09
C PRO A 124 -10.15 -0.25 -1.57
N LEU A 125 -10.96 0.24 -2.52
CA LEU A 125 -12.02 -0.57 -3.12
C LEU A 125 -11.46 -1.72 -3.97
N ASP A 126 -10.44 -1.44 -4.78
CA ASP A 126 -9.78 -2.46 -5.60
C ASP A 126 -9.09 -3.49 -4.70
N PHE A 127 -8.45 -3.05 -3.61
CA PHE A 127 -7.90 -4.00 -2.62
C PHE A 127 -8.96 -4.91 -2.00
N LYS A 128 -10.16 -4.39 -1.73
CA LYS A 128 -11.28 -5.18 -1.21
C LYS A 128 -11.81 -6.16 -2.27
N ASN A 129 -11.94 -5.73 -3.51
CA ASN A 129 -12.57 -6.51 -4.57
C ASN A 129 -11.64 -7.57 -5.14
N ASP A 130 -10.39 -7.21 -5.43
CA ASP A 130 -9.45 -8.06 -6.17
C ASP A 130 -8.67 -8.99 -5.23
N TYR A 131 -8.30 -8.49 -4.05
CA TYR A 131 -7.49 -9.24 -3.07
C TYR A 131 -8.28 -9.73 -1.86
N ARG A 132 -9.60 -9.46 -1.81
CA ARG A 132 -10.46 -9.79 -0.66
C ARG A 132 -9.95 -9.22 0.65
N SER A 133 -9.25 -8.08 0.60
CA SER A 133 -8.75 -7.42 1.80
C SER A 133 -9.90 -6.80 2.57
N THR A 134 -10.14 -7.29 3.79
CA THR A 134 -11.19 -6.75 4.67
C THR A 134 -11.00 -5.25 4.87
N HIS A 135 -12.06 -4.48 4.65
CA HIS A 135 -12.05 -3.02 4.62
C HIS A 135 -11.04 -2.38 3.65
N GLY A 136 -10.53 -3.08 2.63
CA GLY A 136 -9.52 -2.53 1.74
C GLY A 136 -8.19 -2.21 2.44
N ALA A 137 -7.92 -2.88 3.57
CA ALA A 137 -6.71 -2.66 4.35
C ALA A 137 -5.48 -3.15 3.58
N GLY A 138 -4.46 -2.29 3.45
CA GLY A 138 -3.26 -2.60 2.67
C GLY A 138 -2.33 -3.63 3.32
N PHE A 139 -2.40 -3.78 4.64
CA PHE A 139 -1.52 -4.63 5.43
C PHE A 139 -2.28 -5.54 6.41
N SER A 140 -3.54 -5.87 6.08
CA SER A 140 -4.44 -6.67 6.92
C SER A 140 -4.75 -5.96 8.27
N ILE A 141 -4.35 -6.53 9.40
CA ILE A 141 -4.61 -5.98 10.73
C ILE A 141 -3.60 -4.88 11.09
N ALA A 142 -4.04 -3.91 11.90
CA ALA A 142 -3.21 -2.81 12.36
C ALA A 142 -2.00 -3.33 13.17
N PRO A 143 -0.81 -2.76 12.98
CA PRO A 143 0.40 -3.13 13.71
C PRO A 143 0.42 -2.52 15.12
N ILE A 144 -0.66 -2.71 15.88
CA ILE A 144 -0.72 -2.34 17.30
C ILE A 144 -0.16 -3.46 18.16
N PHE A 145 0.30 -3.12 19.37
CA PHE A 145 0.95 -4.07 20.27
C PHE A 145 0.10 -5.34 20.51
N SER A 146 -1.19 -5.17 20.79
CA SER A 146 -2.14 -6.27 21.06
C SER A 146 -2.47 -7.16 19.85
N GLN A 147 -1.94 -6.86 18.67
CA GLN A 147 -2.16 -7.61 17.42
C GLN A 147 -0.84 -7.95 16.71
N SER A 148 0.28 -7.84 17.42
CA SER A 148 1.62 -8.04 16.86
C SER A 148 2.29 -9.27 17.46
N ALA A 149 3.26 -9.80 16.73
CA ALA A 149 4.10 -10.95 17.14
C ALA A 149 3.26 -12.14 17.65
N TRP A 150 3.37 -12.47 18.94
CA TRP A 150 2.66 -13.58 19.59
C TRP A 150 1.14 -13.39 19.55
N PHE A 151 0.65 -12.16 19.65
CA PHE A 151 -0.79 -11.85 19.68
C PHE A 151 -1.46 -11.85 18.30
N ARG A 152 -0.71 -12.16 17.24
CA ARG A 152 -1.32 -12.38 15.92
C ARG A 152 -2.18 -13.64 15.93
N TYR A 153 -3.14 -13.66 15.01
CA TYR A 153 -3.93 -14.85 14.80
C TYR A 153 -3.04 -16.04 14.40
N HIS A 154 -3.18 -17.16 15.09
CA HIS A 154 -2.31 -18.33 14.89
C HIS A 154 -2.65 -19.07 13.60
N ASN A 155 -1.69 -19.84 13.08
CA ASN A 155 -1.80 -20.56 11.81
C ASN A 155 -2.73 -21.78 11.84
N LYS A 156 -3.26 -22.16 13.01
CA LYS A 156 -4.24 -23.23 13.19
C LYS A 156 -5.39 -22.71 14.04
N ASP A 157 -6.62 -23.01 13.64
CA ASP A 157 -7.79 -22.64 14.44
C ASP A 157 -7.82 -23.43 15.77
N PRO A 158 -8.08 -22.78 16.91
CA PRO A 158 -8.13 -23.47 18.21
C PRO A 158 -9.43 -24.26 18.44
N HIS A 159 -10.48 -24.04 17.65
CA HIS A 159 -11.80 -24.63 17.83
C HIS A 159 -12.20 -25.57 16.68
N ILE A 160 -11.75 -25.29 15.45
CA ILE A 160 -12.07 -26.07 14.26
C ILE A 160 -10.87 -26.95 13.89
N ASN A 161 -11.05 -28.26 14.02
CA ASN A 161 -10.04 -29.22 13.60
C ASN A 161 -9.76 -29.12 12.09
N ASN A 162 -8.49 -29.26 11.71
CA ASN A 162 -8.01 -29.22 10.33
C ASN A 162 -8.24 -27.91 9.57
N LEU A 163 -8.46 -26.80 10.27
CA LEU A 163 -8.48 -25.46 9.68
C LEU A 163 -7.15 -24.73 9.95
N PHE A 164 -6.51 -24.27 8.87
CA PHE A 164 -5.19 -23.62 8.91
C PHE A 164 -5.18 -22.31 8.11
N PHE A 165 -4.28 -21.40 8.49
CA PHE A 165 -4.18 -20.05 7.92
C PHE A 165 -2.74 -19.72 7.52
N ALA A 166 -2.50 -19.60 6.22
CA ALA A 166 -1.28 -19.04 5.65
C ALA A 166 -1.62 -17.67 5.05
N ALA A 167 -1.44 -16.59 5.83
CA ALA A 167 -1.96 -15.27 5.47
C ALA A 167 -1.16 -14.12 6.09
N ALA A 168 -1.23 -12.93 5.47
CA ALA A 168 -0.61 -11.71 5.98
C ALA A 168 -1.19 -11.23 7.33
N GLY A 169 -2.43 -11.61 7.64
CA GLY A 169 -3.07 -11.36 8.94
C GLY A 169 -2.69 -12.36 10.02
N ALA A 170 -2.27 -13.57 9.62
CA ALA A 170 -1.83 -14.62 10.53
C ALA A 170 -0.38 -14.40 10.97
N HIS A 171 0.06 -15.19 11.94
CA HIS A 171 1.45 -15.27 12.33
C HIS A 171 2.33 -15.76 11.15
N PRO A 172 3.56 -15.23 10.97
CA PRO A 172 4.23 -14.17 11.76
C PRO A 172 3.86 -12.73 11.35
N GLY A 173 3.29 -12.53 10.16
CA GLY A 173 2.69 -11.25 9.80
C GLY A 173 2.70 -10.91 8.32
N ALA A 174 2.50 -9.62 8.04
CA ALA A 174 2.39 -9.08 6.69
C ALA A 174 3.76 -8.90 6.00
N GLY A 175 3.72 -8.68 4.68
CA GLY A 175 4.90 -8.58 3.83
C GLY A 175 5.37 -9.94 3.30
N VAL A 176 6.14 -9.93 2.20
CA VAL A 176 6.57 -11.15 1.50
C VAL A 176 7.25 -12.15 2.46
N PRO A 177 8.25 -11.75 3.29
CA PRO A 177 8.88 -12.70 4.21
C PRO A 177 7.91 -13.27 5.26
N GLY A 178 7.00 -12.43 5.76
CA GLY A 178 6.02 -12.82 6.76
C GLY A 178 5.02 -13.85 6.23
N VAL A 179 4.47 -13.59 5.04
CA VAL A 179 3.51 -14.49 4.39
C VAL A 179 4.16 -15.83 3.99
N LEU A 180 5.37 -15.81 3.44
CA LEU A 180 6.09 -17.04 3.10
C LEU A 180 6.39 -17.88 4.35
N SER A 181 6.81 -17.23 5.44
CA SER A 181 7.02 -17.91 6.73
C SER A 181 5.73 -18.49 7.29
N SER A 182 4.60 -17.78 7.12
CA SER A 182 3.26 -18.26 7.49
C SER A 182 2.93 -19.59 6.79
N ALA A 183 3.18 -19.67 5.49
CA ALA A 183 2.98 -20.90 4.71
C ALA A 183 3.87 -22.06 5.21
N LYS A 184 5.15 -21.79 5.49
CA LYS A 184 6.09 -22.79 6.03
C LYS A 184 5.66 -23.31 7.41
N ILE A 185 5.10 -22.45 8.26
CA ILE A 185 4.55 -22.88 9.55
C ILE A 185 3.35 -23.79 9.35
N VAL A 186 2.41 -23.41 8.47
CA VAL A 186 1.26 -24.27 8.13
C VAL A 186 1.70 -25.63 7.60
N GLU A 187 2.68 -25.68 6.70
CA GLU A 187 3.28 -26.93 6.19
C GLU A 187 3.72 -27.84 7.34
N SER A 188 4.41 -27.30 8.34
CA SER A 188 4.86 -28.09 9.52
C SER A 188 3.74 -28.52 10.47
N LEU A 189 2.59 -27.83 10.45
CA LEU A 189 1.45 -28.12 11.32
C LEU A 189 0.51 -29.17 10.70
N ILE A 190 0.46 -29.22 9.36
CA ILE A 190 -0.26 -30.26 8.63
C ILE A 190 0.54 -31.55 8.76
N LYS A 191 -0.09 -32.55 9.36
CA LYS A 191 0.45 -33.91 9.53
C LYS A 191 -0.42 -34.90 8.77
#